data_AF-A0AAD7YVP8-F1
#
_entry.id   AF-A0AAD7YVP8-F1
#
_cell.length_a   1.000
_cell.length_b   1.000
_cell.length_c   1.000
_cell.angle_alpha   90.00
_cell.angle_beta   90.00
_cell.angle_gamma   90.00
#
_symmetry.space_group_name_H-M   'P 1'
#
loop_
_entity.id
_entity.type
_entity.pdbx_description
1 polymer ?
#
loop_
_entity_poly.entity_id
_entity_poly.type
_entity_poly.pdbx_seq_one_letter_code
_entity_poly.pdbx_strand_id
1 'polypeptide(L)'
;MRSVSVVLLLAVAAMASAVPDTYIYKPHYDLSNAKVLFEDFINEYNKNYKDEADKEVHYQAFVKNLKKINKMNEDDSSDVFAINKFTDYTEEEMGHMYGLKREPQN
;
A
#
# COMPACT_ATOMS: atom_id res chain seq x y z
N MET A 1 11.47 -50.64 26.83
CA MET A 1 10.69 -51.27 25.76
C MET A 1 9.24 -51.35 26.21
N ARG A 2 8.44 -50.39 25.76
CA ARG A 2 7.25 -50.54 24.89
C ARG A 2 5.96 -50.84 25.66
N SER A 3 5.16 -49.80 25.83
CA SER A 3 3.70 -49.84 25.68
C SER A 3 3.26 -48.41 25.35
N VAL A 4 3.20 -48.13 24.04
CA VAL A 4 2.56 -46.94 23.46
C VAL A 4 1.07 -47.06 23.74
N SER A 5 0.40 -45.99 24.19
CA SER A 5 -1.05 -45.99 24.30
C SER A 5 -1.67 -44.67 23.87
N VAL A 6 -2.47 -44.83 22.80
CA VAL A 6 -3.62 -44.04 22.37
C VAL A 6 -3.31 -42.66 21.80
N VAL A 7 -3.11 -42.70 20.49
CA VAL A 7 -3.47 -41.64 19.54
C VAL A 7 -4.84 -41.08 19.91
N LEU A 8 -4.90 -39.83 20.36
CA LEU A 8 -6.11 -39.01 20.27
C LEU A 8 -5.90 -38.01 19.13
N LEU A 9 -6.30 -38.45 17.95
CA LEU A 9 -6.58 -37.62 16.78
C LEU A 9 -7.69 -36.63 17.17
N LEU A 10 -7.33 -35.40 17.50
CA LEU A 10 -8.24 -34.29 17.30
C LEU A 10 -7.99 -33.77 15.89
N ALA A 11 -8.72 -34.38 14.96
CA ALA A 11 -9.04 -33.78 13.69
C ALA A 11 -9.69 -32.43 13.98
N VAL A 12 -8.92 -31.34 13.85
CA VAL A 12 -9.54 -30.02 13.69
C VAL A 12 -10.16 -30.08 12.31
N ALA A 13 -11.46 -30.35 12.30
CA ALA A 13 -12.28 -30.38 11.11
C ALA A 13 -11.99 -29.13 10.29
N ALA A 14 -11.59 -29.34 9.04
CA ALA A 14 -11.49 -28.31 8.04
C ALA A 14 -12.88 -27.67 7.89
N MET A 15 -13.12 -26.58 8.62
CA MET A 15 -14.02 -25.55 8.13
C MET A 15 -13.19 -24.66 7.23
N ALA A 16 -12.81 -25.19 6.07
CA ALA A 16 -12.68 -24.35 4.90
C ALA A 16 -14.11 -23.85 4.61
N SER A 17 -14.59 -22.87 5.38
CA SER A 17 -15.64 -22.00 4.88
C SER A 17 -15.13 -21.54 3.53
N ALA A 18 -15.89 -21.80 2.48
CA ALA A 18 -15.62 -21.31 1.14
C ALA A 18 -15.58 -19.77 1.19
N VAL A 19 -14.48 -19.21 1.67
CA VAL A 19 -14.05 -17.89 1.29
C VAL A 19 -13.67 -18.10 -0.17
N PRO A 20 -14.42 -17.53 -1.13
CA PRO A 20 -13.97 -17.61 -2.50
C PRO A 20 -12.54 -17.08 -2.54
N ASP A 21 -11.66 -17.70 -3.32
CA ASP A 21 -10.25 -17.33 -3.53
C ASP A 21 -10.07 -15.90 -4.12
N THR A 22 -11.06 -15.02 -3.98
CA THR A 22 -11.22 -13.76 -4.70
C THR A 22 -11.59 -12.58 -3.80
N TYR A 23 -11.37 -12.62 -2.48
CA TYR A 23 -11.48 -11.40 -1.67
C TYR A 23 -10.22 -10.56 -1.82
N ILE A 24 -10.24 -9.59 -2.74
CA ILE A 24 -9.15 -8.65 -2.94
C ILE A 24 -9.12 -7.69 -1.74
N TYR A 25 -8.10 -7.82 -0.90
CA TYR A 25 -7.86 -6.87 0.19
C TYR A 25 -7.39 -5.53 -0.38
N LYS A 26 -8.14 -4.47 -0.07
CA LYS A 26 -7.79 -3.09 -0.40
C LYS A 26 -7.44 -2.33 0.88
N PRO A 27 -6.20 -1.83 1.03
CA PRO A 27 -5.82 -1.10 2.24
C PRO A 27 -6.55 0.24 2.32
N HIS A 28 -6.97 0.61 3.53
CA HIS A 28 -7.47 1.95 3.85
C HIS A 28 -6.60 2.55 4.96
N TYR A 29 -5.90 3.64 4.66
CA TYR A 29 -4.95 4.28 5.56
C TYR A 29 -5.65 5.30 6.46
N ASP A 30 -5.39 5.25 7.76
CA ASP A 30 -5.82 6.27 8.69
C ASP A 30 -4.92 7.51 8.57
N LEU A 31 -5.49 8.63 8.13
CA LEU A 31 -4.77 9.87 7.93
C LEU A 31 -4.28 10.49 9.25
N SER A 32 -4.88 10.14 10.38
CA SER A 32 -4.37 10.56 11.70
C SER A 32 -3.01 9.92 12.02
N ASN A 33 -2.71 8.76 11.41
CA ASN A 33 -1.43 8.06 11.50
C ASN A 33 -0.45 8.43 10.38
N ALA A 34 -0.77 9.41 9.53
CA ALA A 34 0.02 9.71 8.34
C ALA A 34 1.49 10.06 8.64
N LYS A 35 1.78 10.69 9.79
CA LYS A 35 3.15 10.96 10.20
C LYS A 35 3.94 9.68 10.44
N VAL A 36 3.37 8.70 11.14
CA VAL A 36 4.01 7.41 11.40
C VAL A 36 4.22 6.66 10.09
N LEU A 37 3.18 6.58 9.25
CA LEU A 37 3.25 5.96 7.93
C LEU A 37 4.33 6.61 7.04
N PHE A 38 4.54 7.92 7.16
CA PHE A 38 5.57 8.62 6.39
C PHE A 38 6.98 8.29 6.88
N GLU A 39 7.22 8.20 8.20
CA GLU A 39 8.54 7.77 8.69
C GLU A 39 8.83 6.31 8.31
N ASP A 40 7.82 5.42 8.37
CA ASP A 40 7.94 4.04 7.89
C ASP A 40 8.28 3.99 6.39
N PHE A 41 7.57 4.78 5.59
CA PHE A 41 7.81 4.94 4.16
C PHE A 41 9.22 5.44 3.84
N ILE A 42 9.74 6.41 4.59
CA ILE A 42 11.10 6.92 4.42
C ILE A 42 12.12 5.79 4.61
N ASN A 43 11.93 4.98 5.65
CA ASN A 43 12.82 3.86 5.95
C ASN A 43 12.69 2.74 4.91
N GLU A 44 11.47 2.36 4.54
CA GLU A 44 11.19 1.28 3.58
C GLU A 44 11.79 1.58 2.20
N TYR A 45 11.64 2.82 1.73
CA TYR A 45 12.09 3.24 0.39
C TYR A 45 13.43 3.99 0.39
N ASN A 46 14.14 4.02 1.53
CA ASN A 46 15.41 4.71 1.71
C ASN A 46 15.39 6.15 1.16
N LYS A 47 14.35 6.90 1.53
CA LYS A 47 14.16 8.26 1.06
C LYS A 47 15.16 9.18 1.75
N ASN A 48 15.73 10.09 0.97
CA ASN A 48 16.63 11.12 1.46
C ASN A 48 16.22 12.47 0.87
N TYR A 49 15.86 13.39 1.75
CA TYR A 49 15.46 14.75 1.37
C TYR A 49 16.63 15.71 1.56
N LYS A 50 16.63 16.81 0.80
CA LYS A 50 17.70 17.79 0.82
C LYS A 50 17.78 18.52 2.17
N ASP A 51 16.62 18.89 2.72
CA ASP A 51 16.47 19.63 3.96
C ASP A 51 15.06 19.39 4.55
N GLU A 52 14.78 19.97 5.71
CA GLU A 52 13.47 19.80 6.38
C GLU A 52 12.31 20.44 5.60
N ALA A 53 12.58 21.49 4.82
CA ALA A 53 11.53 22.10 3.99
C ALA A 53 11.14 21.18 2.84
N ASP A 54 12.13 20.54 2.21
CA ASP A 54 11.94 19.49 1.20
C ASP A 54 11.19 18.28 1.79
N LYS A 55 11.60 17.79 2.96
CA LYS A 55 10.90 16.72 3.68
C LYS A 55 9.43 17.06 3.95
N GLU A 56 9.15 18.30 4.35
CA GLU A 56 7.77 18.76 4.61
C GLU A 56 6.94 18.80 3.32
N VAL A 57 7.50 19.27 2.20
CA VAL A 57 6.81 19.25 0.89
C VAL A 57 6.43 17.82 0.51
N HIS A 58 7.36 16.88 0.65
CA HIS A 58 7.12 15.46 0.38
C HIS A 58 6.13 14.82 1.35
N TYR A 59 6.14 15.22 2.62
CA TYR A 59 5.14 14.77 3.59
C TYR A 59 3.72 15.21 3.17
N GLN A 60 3.55 16.46 2.75
CA GLN A 60 2.25 16.95 2.28
C GLN A 60 1.78 16.22 1.02
N ALA A 61 2.70 15.93 0.09
CA ALA A 61 2.41 15.12 -1.09
C ALA A 61 2.00 13.69 -0.70
N PHE A 62 2.72 13.07 0.25
CA PHE A 62 2.40 11.75 0.77
C PHE A 62 0.98 11.68 1.38
N VAL A 63 0.61 12.64 2.25
CA VAL A 63 -0.75 12.72 2.83
C VAL A 63 -1.82 12.86 1.75
N LYS A 64 -1.57 13.70 0.74
CA LYS A 64 -2.47 13.87 -0.41
C LYS A 64 -2.64 12.58 -1.20
N ASN A 65 -1.55 11.84 -1.42
CA ASN A 65 -1.59 10.58 -2.14
C ASN A 65 -2.22 9.44 -1.33
N LEU A 66 -2.09 9.42 0.02
CA LEU A 66 -2.86 8.51 0.88
C LEU A 66 -4.37 8.73 0.74
N LYS A 67 -4.83 9.99 0.75
CA LYS A 67 -6.24 10.33 0.50
C LYS A 67 -6.71 9.81 -0.85
N LYS A 68 -5.88 9.95 -1.88
CA LYS A 68 -6.17 9.44 -3.23
C LYS A 68 -6.25 7.92 -3.25
N ILE A 69 -5.31 7.23 -2.61
CA ILE A 69 -5.29 5.76 -2.51
C ILE A 69 -6.56 5.26 -1.83
N ASN A 70 -6.93 5.82 -0.68
CA ASN A 70 -8.17 5.45 0.03
C ASN A 70 -9.39 5.59 -0.89
N LYS A 71 -9.53 6.76 -1.55
CA LYS A 71 -10.63 7.01 -2.47
C LYS A 71 -10.67 6.02 -3.64
N MET A 72 -9.53 5.73 -4.27
CA MET A 72 -9.49 4.79 -5.40
C MET A 72 -9.75 3.34 -4.95
N ASN A 73 -9.44 3.01 -3.70
CA ASN A 73 -9.74 1.71 -3.12
C ASN A 73 -11.20 1.56 -2.68
N GLU A 74 -11.93 2.66 -2.46
CA GLU A 74 -13.38 2.64 -2.22
C GLU A 74 -14.19 2.30 -3.48
N ASP A 75 -13.59 2.45 -4.68
CA ASP A 75 -14.24 2.10 -5.94
C ASP A 75 -14.44 0.56 -6.06
N ASP A 76 -15.54 0.13 -6.68
CA ASP A 76 -15.90 -1.30 -6.89
C ASP A 76 -15.00 -2.03 -7.92
N SER A 77 -13.90 -1.42 -8.38
CA SER A 77 -12.98 -2.04 -9.33
C SER A 77 -12.16 -3.17 -8.68
N SER A 78 -11.55 -4.04 -9.48
CA SER A 78 -10.58 -5.03 -8.99
C SER A 78 -9.20 -4.43 -8.69
N ASP A 79 -8.99 -3.13 -8.96
CA ASP A 79 -7.70 -2.49 -8.79
C ASP A 79 -7.42 -2.23 -7.30
N VAL A 80 -6.15 -2.44 -6.92
CA VAL A 80 -5.66 -2.19 -5.56
C VAL A 80 -4.56 -1.15 -5.63
N PHE A 81 -4.76 -0.07 -4.90
CA PHE A 81 -3.78 0.99 -4.72
C PHE A 81 -3.17 0.88 -3.32
N ALA A 82 -1.87 1.10 -3.21
CA ALA A 82 -1.14 1.01 -1.95
C ALA A 82 0.04 1.97 -1.92
N ILE A 83 0.59 2.20 -0.73
CA ILE A 83 1.87 2.89 -0.57
C ILE A 83 2.93 2.13 -1.39
N ASN A 84 3.68 2.89 -2.18
CA ASN A 84 4.81 2.45 -2.99
C ASN A 84 5.87 3.57 -3.07
N LYS A 85 7.02 3.31 -3.70
CA LYS A 85 8.14 4.27 -3.80
C LYS A 85 7.84 5.66 -4.39
N PHE A 86 6.70 5.85 -5.05
CA PHE A 86 6.29 7.13 -5.66
C PHE A 86 5.21 7.86 -4.85
N THR A 87 4.89 7.37 -3.65
CA THR A 87 3.75 7.91 -2.87
C THR A 87 3.98 9.32 -2.36
N ASP A 88 5.23 9.74 -2.18
CA ASP A 88 5.59 11.11 -1.78
C ASP A 88 5.85 12.05 -2.96
N TYR A 89 5.62 11.61 -4.21
CA TYR A 89 5.86 12.47 -5.37
C TYR A 89 4.87 13.64 -5.38
N THR A 90 5.42 14.83 -5.56
CA THR A 90 4.68 16.04 -5.89
C THR A 90 4.05 15.93 -7.28
N GLU A 91 3.12 16.83 -7.61
CA GLU A 91 2.51 16.86 -8.94
C GLU A 91 3.53 17.15 -10.05
N GLU A 92 4.53 17.98 -9.75
CA GLU A 92 5.63 18.29 -10.66
C GLU A 92 6.46 17.04 -10.97
N GLU A 93 6.91 16.32 -9.92
CA GLU A 93 7.67 15.08 -10.07
C GLU A 93 6.90 13.99 -10.80
N MET A 94 5.61 13.84 -10.49
CA MET A 94 4.72 12.93 -11.22
C MET A 94 4.61 13.33 -12.70
N GLY A 95 4.61 14.64 -13.00
CA GLY A 95 4.63 15.19 -14.35
C GLY A 95 5.85 14.79 -15.18
N HIS A 96 6.97 14.51 -14.53
CA HIS A 96 8.19 14.03 -15.17
C HIS A 96 8.23 12.51 -15.40
N MET A 97 7.26 11.76 -14.87
CA MET A 97 7.17 10.30 -15.08
C MET A 97 6.55 9.91 -16.43
N TYR A 98 5.96 10.86 -17.16
CA TYR A 98 5.38 10.58 -18.47
C TYR A 98 6.48 10.42 -19.53
N GLY A 99 6.38 9.35 -20.33
CA GLY A 99 7.26 9.15 -21.49
C GLY A 99 7.02 10.19 -22.60
N LEU A 100 7.53 9.90 -23.81
CA LEU A 100 7.38 10.79 -24.97
C LEU A 100 5.91 11.16 -25.22
N LYS A 101 5.56 12.42 -24.98
CA LYS A 101 4.29 13.00 -25.45
C LYS A 101 4.40 13.10 -26.97
N ARG A 102 3.57 12.34 -27.69
CA ARG A 102 3.45 12.52 -29.15
C ARG A 102 2.81 13.88 -29.40
N GLU A 103 3.51 14.73 -30.12
CA GLU A 103 2.93 15.96 -30.68
C GLU A 103 1.66 15.57 -31.47
N PRO A 104 0.55 16.30 -31.32
CA PRO A 104 -0.62 16.06 -32.15
C PRO A 104 -0.23 16.23 -33.62
N GLN A 105 -0.44 15.19 -34.42
CA GLN A 105 -0.27 15.30 -35.87
C GLN A 105 -1.43 16.15 -36.38
N ASN A 106 -1.12 17.38 -36.77
CA ASN A 106 -2.03 18.27 -37.50
C ASN A 106 -2.34 17.71 -38.89
#